data_AF-A0A2I0L6H4-F1
#
_entry.id   AF-A0A2I0L6H4-F1
#
_cell.length_a   1.000
_cell.length_b   1.000
_cell.length_c   1.000
_cell.angle_alpha   90.00
_cell.angle_beta   90.00
_cell.angle_gamma   90.00
#
_symmetry.space_group_name_H-M   'P 1'
#
loop_
_entity.id
_entity.type
_entity.pdbx_description
1 polymer ?
#
loop_
_entity_poly.entity_id
_entity_poly.type
_entity_poly.pdbx_seq_one_letter_code
_entity_poly.pdbx_strand_id
1 'polypeptide(L)'
;MAPLLLPHEASEDCTVNRFHIPRKSRLIPFGSGRRGCPGLQLGLTVVKFVLAQLVHCFKWALPGGTLPKDLDMTEEFGLTTPRAKHLLAIPSYRLKV
;
A
#
# COMPACT_ATOMS: atom_id res chain seq x y z
N MET A 1 -2.41 4.69 -1.36
CA MET A 1 -2.84 3.59 -2.28
C MET A 1 -1.85 2.41 -2.34
N ALA A 2 -1.21 2.05 -1.21
CA ALA A 2 -0.34 0.87 -1.10
C ALA A 2 -0.71 -0.14 0.03
N PRO A 3 -1.69 0.07 0.94
CA PRO A 3 -1.93 -0.97 1.95
C PRO A 3 -2.94 -2.07 1.57
N LEU A 4 -3.61 -2.04 0.40
CA LEU A 4 -4.75 -2.96 0.11
C LEU A 4 -4.57 -3.92 -1.09
N LEU A 5 -3.35 -4.09 -1.62
CA LEU A 5 -3.10 -4.85 -2.85
C LEU A 5 -2.66 -6.30 -2.65
N LEU A 6 -2.69 -6.79 -1.41
CA LEU A 6 -2.74 -8.23 -1.15
C LEU A 6 -4.12 -8.53 -0.57
N PRO A 7 -4.73 -9.68 -0.90
CA PRO A 7 -5.93 -10.13 -0.19
C PRO A 7 -5.59 -10.16 1.30
N HIS A 8 -6.00 -9.13 2.02
CA HIS A 8 -5.74 -9.04 3.44
C HIS A 8 -6.76 -9.94 4.10
N GLU A 9 -6.27 -11.02 4.68
CA GLU A 9 -7.04 -11.88 5.55
C GLU A 9 -6.77 -11.43 6.98
N ALA A 10 -7.83 -11.24 7.78
CA ALA A 10 -7.66 -10.95 9.20
C ALA A 10 -6.91 -12.11 9.87
N SER A 11 -5.68 -11.87 10.33
CA SER A 11 -4.83 -12.86 10.99
C SER A 11 -5.39 -13.31 12.35
N GLU A 12 -6.17 -12.43 12.98
CA GLU A 12 -6.81 -12.57 14.29
C GLU A 12 -8.14 -11.80 14.32
N ASP A 13 -8.91 -11.99 15.38
CA ASP A 13 -10.12 -11.22 15.63
C ASP A 13 -9.73 -9.77 16.00
N CYS A 14 -10.29 -8.77 15.33
CA CYS A 14 -9.97 -7.37 15.61
C CYS A 14 -11.20 -6.46 15.57
N THR A 15 -11.15 -5.33 16.28
CA THR A 15 -12.22 -4.32 16.24
C THR A 15 -11.72 -3.09 15.52
N VAL A 16 -12.40 -2.71 14.44
CA VAL A 16 -12.09 -1.50 13.66
C VAL A 16 -13.30 -0.59 13.70
N ASN A 17 -13.14 0.64 14.20
CA ASN A 17 -14.24 1.63 14.31
C ASN A 17 -15.54 1.06 14.93
N ARG A 18 -15.39 0.22 15.98
CA ARG A 18 -16.47 -0.49 16.69
C ARG A 18 -17.13 -1.65 15.93
N PHE A 19 -16.60 -2.04 14.77
CA PHE A 19 -17.01 -3.25 14.06
C PHE A 19 -16.07 -4.41 14.42
N HIS A 20 -16.64 -5.54 14.86
CA HIS A 20 -15.89 -6.77 15.12
C HIS A 20 -15.64 -7.53 13.81
N ILE A 21 -14.37 -7.72 13.46
CA ILE A 21 -13.91 -8.43 12.28
C ILE A 21 -13.29 -9.75 12.73
N PRO A 22 -13.93 -10.90 12.47
CA PRO A 22 -13.40 -12.19 12.87
C PRO A 22 -12.18 -12.59 12.02
N ARG A 23 -11.32 -13.42 12.59
CA ARG A 23 -10.19 -14.07 11.93
C ARG A 23 -10.66 -14.76 10.66
N LYS A 24 -9.80 -14.74 9.64
CA LYS A 24 -10.07 -15.24 8.28
C LYS A 24 -11.05 -14.42 7.43
N SER A 25 -11.47 -13.25 7.92
CA SER A 25 -12.21 -12.30 7.08
C SER A 25 -11.34 -11.81 5.95
N ARG A 26 -11.81 -11.93 4.69
CA ARG A 26 -11.08 -11.46 3.51
C ARG A 26 -11.60 -10.10 3.04
N LEU A 27 -10.66 -9.20 2.76
CA LEU A 27 -10.96 -7.95 2.06
C LEU A 27 -11.30 -8.21 0.59
N ILE A 28 -12.39 -7.62 0.09
CA ILE A 28 -12.82 -7.69 -1.32
C ILE A 28 -12.83 -6.29 -1.98
N PRO A 29 -11.70 -5.57 -2.01
CA PRO A 29 -11.67 -4.17 -2.48
C PRO A 29 -11.96 -4.07 -3.99
N PHE A 30 -11.81 -5.17 -4.73
CA PHE A 30 -12.09 -5.28 -6.15
C PHE A 30 -13.42 -6.01 -6.47
N GLY A 31 -14.29 -6.16 -5.46
CA GLY A 31 -15.53 -6.91 -5.60
C GLY A 31 -15.32 -8.43 -5.70
N SER A 32 -16.41 -9.16 -5.97
CA SER A 32 -16.41 -10.62 -6.08
C SER A 32 -17.50 -11.12 -7.05
N GLY A 33 -17.39 -12.38 -7.47
CA GLY A 33 -18.34 -13.03 -8.37
C GLY A 33 -18.45 -12.34 -9.72
N ARG A 34 -19.68 -12.27 -10.27
CA ARG A 34 -19.96 -11.70 -11.61
C ARG A 34 -19.70 -10.19 -11.73
N ARG A 35 -19.53 -9.48 -10.61
CA ARG A 35 -19.25 -8.04 -10.56
C ARG A 35 -17.83 -7.73 -10.06
N GLY A 36 -16.95 -8.74 -10.04
CA GLY A 36 -15.55 -8.53 -9.71
C GLY A 36 -14.84 -7.69 -10.77
N CYS A 37 -13.82 -6.93 -10.35
CA CYS A 37 -13.01 -6.13 -11.25
C CYS A 37 -12.32 -7.03 -12.30
N PRO A 38 -12.57 -6.84 -13.61
CA PRO A 38 -11.92 -7.65 -14.64
C PRO A 38 -10.41 -7.39 -14.73
N GLY A 39 -9.96 -6.23 -14.24
CA GLY A 39 -8.54 -5.83 -14.23
C GLY A 39 -7.75 -6.30 -13.01
N LEU A 40 -8.31 -7.10 -12.11
CA LEU A 40 -7.67 -7.50 -10.85
C LEU A 40 -6.26 -8.09 -11.05
N GLN A 41 -6.14 -9.10 -11.92
CA GLN A 41 -4.86 -9.78 -12.13
C GLN A 41 -3.80 -8.86 -12.74
N LEU A 42 -4.19 -8.02 -13.71
CA LEU A 42 -3.31 -7.06 -14.34
C LEU A 42 -2.82 -6.03 -13.31
N GLY A 43 -3.72 -5.42 -12.55
CA GLY A 43 -3.39 -4.43 -11.52
C GLY A 43 -2.42 -4.98 -10.48
N LEU A 44 -2.66 -6.22 -10.01
CA LEU A 44 -1.77 -6.89 -9.07
C LEU A 44 -0.38 -7.16 -9.66
N THR A 45 -0.33 -7.59 -10.91
CA THR A 45 0.95 -7.86 -11.61
C THR A 45 1.76 -6.59 -11.78
N VAL A 46 1.12 -5.52 -12.26
CA VAL A 46 1.76 -4.21 -12.47
C VAL A 46 2.28 -3.66 -11.15
N VAL A 47 1.47 -3.66 -10.09
CA VAL A 47 1.92 -3.09 -8.82
C VAL A 47 3.07 -3.90 -8.23
N LYS A 48 2.99 -5.24 -8.24
CA LYS A 48 4.10 -6.08 -7.77
C LYS A 48 5.38 -5.81 -8.54
N PHE A 49 5.29 -5.69 -9.85
CA PHE A 49 6.44 -5.43 -10.71
C PHE A 49 7.06 -4.05 -10.43
N VAL A 50 6.25 -2.99 -10.41
CA VAL A 50 6.71 -1.62 -10.11
C VAL A 50 7.35 -1.55 -8.73
N LEU A 51 6.71 -2.12 -7.70
CA LEU A 51 7.27 -2.15 -6.35
C LEU A 51 8.59 -2.93 -6.29
N ALA A 52 8.66 -4.09 -6.97
CA ALA A 52 9.89 -4.87 -7.04
C ALA A 52 11.03 -4.05 -7.69
N GLN A 53 10.75 -3.35 -8.77
CA GLN A 53 11.74 -2.46 -9.41
C GLN A 53 12.18 -1.33 -8.49
N LEU A 54 11.24 -0.62 -7.85
CA LEU A 54 11.54 0.51 -6.97
C LEU A 54 12.40 0.11 -5.76
N VAL A 55 12.10 -1.03 -5.15
CA VAL A 55 12.84 -1.55 -3.98
C VAL A 55 14.18 -2.15 -4.40
N HIS A 56 14.23 -2.84 -5.54
CA HIS A 56 15.45 -3.51 -5.98
C HIS A 56 16.49 -2.53 -6.57
N CYS A 57 16.05 -1.57 -7.37
CA CYS A 57 16.95 -0.72 -8.15
C CYS A 57 17.45 0.52 -7.40
N PHE A 58 16.72 1.00 -6.38
CA PHE A 58 17.01 2.28 -5.73
C PHE A 58 17.26 2.14 -4.22
N LYS A 59 18.22 2.92 -3.73
CA LYS A 59 18.29 3.34 -2.33
C LYS A 59 17.48 4.62 -2.18
N TRP A 60 16.69 4.69 -1.12
CA TRP A 60 15.80 5.81 -0.86
C TRP A 60 16.34 6.64 0.31
N ALA A 61 16.44 7.95 0.10
CA ALA A 61 16.79 8.92 1.14
C ALA A 61 15.66 9.94 1.30
N LEU A 62 15.51 10.48 2.50
CA LEU A 62 14.57 11.58 2.76
C LEU A 62 15.30 12.93 2.68
N PRO A 63 14.65 13.99 2.16
CA PRO A 63 15.27 15.30 2.08
C PRO A 63 15.54 15.87 3.48
N GLY A 64 16.64 16.62 3.63
CA GLY A 64 16.94 17.34 4.87
C GLY A 64 17.31 16.47 6.08
N GLY A 65 17.62 15.19 5.89
CA GLY A 65 18.05 14.30 6.98
C GLY A 65 16.94 13.89 7.94
N THR A 66 15.67 14.09 7.58
CA THR A 66 14.52 13.64 8.37
C THR A 66 14.57 12.14 8.61
N LEU A 67 14.31 11.69 9.83
CA LEU A 67 14.29 10.27 10.14
C LEU A 67 12.97 9.64 9.66
N PRO A 68 12.93 8.34 9.35
CA PRO A 68 11.69 7.66 8.99
C PRO A 68 10.58 7.76 10.05
N LYS A 69 10.96 7.96 11.32
CA LYS A 69 10.02 8.12 12.44
C LYS A 69 9.28 9.46 12.42
N ASP A 70 9.83 10.45 11.75
CA ASP A 70 9.27 11.81 11.69
C ASP A 70 8.31 11.96 10.49
N LEU A 71 8.12 10.90 9.70
CA LEU A 71 7.19 10.89 8.59
C LEU A 71 5.74 10.86 9.08
N ASP A 72 5.01 11.92 8.76
CA ASP A 72 3.57 12.00 9.03
C ASP A 72 2.78 11.11 8.06
N MET A 73 2.25 10.00 8.57
CA MET A 73 1.45 9.02 7.81
C MET A 73 -0.06 9.28 7.87
N THR A 74 -0.48 10.45 8.37
CA THR A 74 -1.91 10.83 8.40
C THR A 74 -2.48 10.81 6.98
N GLU A 75 -3.68 10.24 6.84
CA GLU A 75 -4.40 10.13 5.56
C GLU A 75 -5.49 11.19 5.45
N GLU A 76 -5.79 11.64 4.23
CA GLU A 76 -7.02 12.40 3.97
C GLU A 76 -8.20 11.44 3.79
N PHE A 77 -9.36 11.84 4.30
CA PHE A 77 -10.58 11.07 4.11
C PHE A 77 -11.11 11.24 2.69
N GLY A 78 -11.35 10.13 1.99
CA GLY A 78 -11.86 10.16 0.63
C GLY A 78 -12.07 8.79 0.01
N LEU A 79 -12.39 8.78 -1.28
CA LEU A 79 -12.55 7.55 -2.07
C LEU A 79 -11.24 6.76 -2.21
N THR A 80 -10.12 7.48 -2.17
CA THR A 80 -8.78 6.93 -2.01
C THR A 80 -8.24 7.31 -0.63
N THR A 81 -7.20 6.63 -0.18
CA THR A 81 -6.42 7.04 0.99
C THR A 81 -5.08 7.63 0.55
N PRO A 82 -5.05 8.92 0.13
CA PRO A 82 -3.79 9.63 -0.03
C PRO A 82 -3.30 10.09 1.34
N ARG A 83 -1.98 10.32 1.45
CA ARG A 83 -1.42 10.96 2.64
C ARG A 83 -1.80 12.44 2.65
N ALA A 84 -2.14 12.97 3.82
CA ALA A 84 -2.39 14.39 4.07
C ALA A 84 -1.16 15.27 3.81
N LYS A 85 0.04 14.69 3.96
CA LYS A 85 1.29 15.33 3.53
C LYS A 85 2.00 14.45 2.51
N HIS A 86 2.39 15.05 1.38
CA HIS A 86 3.10 14.34 0.33
C HIS A 86 4.41 13.73 0.84
N LEU A 87 4.67 12.48 0.44
CA LEU A 87 5.96 11.84 0.69
C LEU A 87 6.99 12.36 -0.29
N LEU A 88 8.06 12.97 0.22
CA LEU A 88 9.24 13.29 -0.56
C LEU A 88 10.30 12.22 -0.31
N ALA A 89 10.84 11.65 -1.39
CA ALA A 89 11.93 10.69 -1.33
C ALA A 89 12.87 10.88 -2.52
N ILE A 90 14.16 10.79 -2.27
CA ILE A 90 15.22 10.95 -3.26
C ILE A 90 15.73 9.56 -3.63
N PRO A 91 15.52 9.11 -4.88
CA PRO A 91 16.05 7.83 -5.34
C PRO A 91 17.51 7.97 -5.75
N SER A 92 18.35 7.04 -5.29
CA SER A 92 19.73 6.87 -5.75
C SER A 92 19.90 5.45 -6.28
N TYR A 93 20.50 5.29 -7.46
CA TYR A 93 20.74 3.96 -8.03
C TYR A 93 21.58 3.10 -7.09
N ARG A 94 21.07 1.90 -6.77
CA ARG A 94 21.77 0.89 -5.97
C ARG A 94 22.65 0.01 -6.85
N LEU A 95 22.17 -0.27 -8.05
CA LEU A 95 22.88 -1.06 -9.05
C LEU A 95 23.83 -0.14 -9.82
N LYS A 96 25.05 -0.59 -10.06
CA LYS A 96 25.95 0.07 -10.99
C LYS A 96 25.40 -0.20 -12.39
N VAL A 97 24.92 0.85 -13.06
CA VAL A 97 24.60 0.82 -14.49
C VAL A 97 25.89 1.06 -15.25
#